data_AF-A0A9D8PMT5-F1
#
_entry.id   AF-A0A9D8PMT5-F1
#
_cell.length_a   1.000
_cell.length_b   1.000
_cell.length_c   1.000
_cell.angle_alpha   90.00
_cell.angle_beta   90.00
_cell.angle_gamma   90.00
#
_symmetry.space_group_name_H-M   'P 1'
#
loop_
_entity.id
_entity.type
_entity.pdbx_description
1 polymer ?
#
loop_
_entity_poly.entity_id
_entity_poly.type
_entity_poly.pdbx_seq_one_letter_code
_entity_poly.pdbx_strand_id
1 'polypeptide(L)'
;MERSLVKLGGGSRLPLLWIPRGEFVMGSPPDELEREACEGPQHLVRLAGFWLSQTPITQAQWRAVADFWLEKQRRMIDQLNVCLGMQRLTSAKGLDVSPDEVIPCQVKPSGSMPAWPELPSPMQSENPSMQV
;
A
#
# COMPACT_ATOMS: atom_id res chain seq x y z
N MET A 1 9.19 -2.26 26.46
CA MET A 1 8.66 -1.76 25.16
C MET A 1 7.28 -2.35 24.98
N GLU A 2 6.25 -1.51 24.89
CA GLU A 2 4.86 -1.96 24.83
C GLU A 2 4.53 -2.52 23.44
N ARG A 3 3.72 -3.58 23.39
CA ARG A 3 3.36 -4.30 22.16
C ARG A 3 1.86 -4.51 22.08
N SER A 4 1.30 -4.39 20.88
CA SER A 4 -0.10 -4.65 20.60
C SER A 4 -0.25 -5.60 19.40
N LEU A 5 -1.29 -6.43 19.42
CA LEU A 5 -1.62 -7.36 18.33
C LEU A 5 -2.97 -6.99 17.75
N VAL A 6 -2.98 -6.39 16.56
CA VAL A 6 -4.20 -6.08 15.83
C VAL A 6 -4.64 -7.30 15.02
N LYS A 7 -5.91 -7.69 15.15
CA LYS A 7 -6.53 -8.73 14.32
C LYS A 7 -7.03 -8.09 13.03
N LEU A 8 -6.64 -8.65 11.89
CA LEU A 8 -7.13 -8.24 10.57
C LEU A 8 -8.31 -9.17 10.18
N GLY A 9 -8.21 -9.85 9.04
CA GLY A 9 -9.11 -10.92 8.60
C GLY A 9 -8.35 -12.23 8.35
N GLY A 10 -9.06 -13.33 8.07
CA GLY A 10 -8.44 -14.59 7.63
C GLY A 10 -7.44 -15.22 8.60
N GLY A 11 -7.54 -14.91 9.90
CA GLY A 11 -6.59 -15.37 10.93
C GLY A 11 -5.28 -14.59 11.01
N SER A 12 -5.06 -13.61 10.13
CA SER A 12 -3.86 -12.76 10.10
C SER A 12 -3.82 -11.77 11.27
N ARG A 13 -2.60 -11.54 11.79
CA ARG A 13 -2.33 -10.61 12.90
C ARG A 13 -1.22 -9.65 12.53
N LEU A 14 -1.32 -8.40 13.01
CA LEU A 14 -0.32 -7.35 12.84
C LEU A 14 0.27 -6.95 14.20
N PRO A 15 1.54 -7.28 14.48
CA PRO A 15 2.24 -6.80 15.66
C PRO A 15 2.65 -5.34 15.51
N LEU A 16 2.24 -4.52 16.48
CA LEU A 16 2.60 -3.13 16.62
C LEU A 16 3.49 -2.93 17.85
N LEU A 17 4.45 -2.03 17.74
CA LEU A 17 5.33 -1.57 18.80
C LEU A 17 4.98 -0.13 19.15
N TRP A 18 4.87 0.17 20.44
CA TRP A 18 4.76 1.55 20.89
C TRP A 18 6.13 2.20 20.89
N ILE A 19 6.26 3.28 20.14
CA ILE A 19 7.41 4.18 20.18
C ILE A 19 7.04 5.35 21.09
N PRO A 20 7.74 5.55 22.21
CA PRO A 20 7.45 6.64 23.13
C PRO A 20 7.78 7.99 22.49
N ARG A 21 7.21 9.05 23.06
CA ARG A 21 7.59 10.43 22.73
C ARG A 21 9.10 10.61 22.82
N GLY A 22 9.69 11.28 21.85
CA GLY A 22 11.12 11.52 21.82
C GLY A 22 11.53 12.57 20.79
N GLU A 23 12.83 12.81 20.75
CA GLU A 23 13.47 13.71 19.80
C GLU A 23 14.64 12.97 19.15
N PHE A 24 14.85 13.18 17.85
CA PHE A 24 15.98 12.62 17.11
C PHE A 24 16.35 13.54 15.95
N VAL A 25 17.58 13.42 15.46
CA VAL A 25 18.06 14.15 14.29
C VAL A 25 17.69 13.34 13.03
N MET A 26 16.93 13.94 12.13
CA MET A 26 16.52 13.34 10.85
C MET A 26 17.35 13.93 9.70
N GLY A 27 17.74 13.06 8.76
CA GLY A 27 18.55 13.41 7.58
C GLY A 27 19.98 12.87 7.67
N SER A 28 20.71 12.97 6.56
CA SER A 28 22.05 12.40 6.39
C SER A 28 23.14 13.48 6.50
N PRO A 29 24.27 13.24 7.21
CA PRO A 29 25.40 14.17 7.27
C PRO A 29 25.94 14.52 5.87
N PRO A 30 26.48 15.73 5.66
CA PRO A 30 26.94 16.16 4.35
C PRO A 30 28.11 15.33 3.79
N ASP A 31 28.83 14.60 4.65
CA ASP A 31 29.98 13.76 4.35
C ASP A 31 29.64 12.25 4.24
N GLU A 32 28.36 11.87 4.36
CA GLU A 32 27.93 10.48 4.17
C GLU A 32 28.04 10.05 2.69
N LEU A 33 28.64 8.90 2.44
CA LEU A 33 28.76 8.32 1.10
C LEU A 33 27.37 7.94 0.56
N GLU A 34 27.14 8.17 -0.73
CA GLU A 34 25.84 7.93 -1.42
C GLU A 34 24.68 8.83 -0.97
N ARG A 35 24.94 9.88 -0.17
CA ARG A 35 23.92 10.87 0.17
C ARG A 35 23.36 11.57 -1.05
N GLU A 36 22.04 11.60 -1.17
CA GLU A 36 21.32 12.44 -2.13
C GLU A 36 21.10 13.87 -1.60
N ALA A 37 21.00 14.83 -2.52
CA ALA A 37 20.81 16.25 -2.16
C ALA A 37 19.53 16.50 -1.33
N CYS A 38 18.50 15.67 -1.52
CA CYS A 38 17.21 15.76 -0.84
C CYS A 38 17.19 15.19 0.59
N GLU A 39 18.26 14.52 1.05
CA GLU A 39 18.33 13.89 2.38
C GLU A 39 18.73 14.86 3.50
N GLY A 40 19.00 16.13 3.17
CA GLY A 40 19.35 17.15 4.15
C GLY A 40 18.51 18.43 4.03
N PRO A 41 18.75 19.42 4.91
CA PRO A 41 19.72 19.37 6.01
C PRO A 41 19.26 18.48 7.17
N GLN A 42 20.22 18.02 7.97
CA GLN A 42 19.91 17.39 9.25
C GLN A 42 19.16 18.36 10.15
N HIS A 43 18.03 17.93 10.72
CA HIS A 43 17.22 18.76 11.61
C HIS A 43 16.62 17.94 12.76
N LEU A 44 16.39 18.60 13.90
CA LEU A 44 15.83 17.97 15.09
C LEU A 44 14.31 17.80 14.94
N VAL A 45 13.84 16.55 14.99
CA VAL A 45 12.43 16.19 14.91
C VAL A 45 11.94 15.78 16.31
N ARG A 46 10.76 16.29 16.70
CA ARG A 46 10.09 15.97 17.96
C ARG A 46 8.76 15.29 17.66
N LEU A 47 8.61 14.03 18.08
CA LEU A 47 7.40 13.25 17.83
C LEU A 47 6.69 12.91 19.15
N ALA A 48 5.35 12.93 19.13
CA ALA A 48 4.55 12.31 20.16
C ALA A 48 4.70 10.77 20.10
N GLY A 49 4.21 10.06 21.12
CA GLY A 49 4.22 8.59 21.08
C GLY A 49 3.26 8.05 20.02
N PHE A 50 3.67 7.01 19.30
CA PHE A 50 2.87 6.39 18.24
C PHE A 50 3.14 4.89 18.12
N TRP A 51 2.23 4.18 17.44
CA TRP A 51 2.37 2.76 17.13
C TRP A 51 2.98 2.57 15.75
N LEU A 52 3.98 1.69 15.64
CA LEU A 52 4.60 1.30 14.37
C LEU A 52 4.56 -0.22 14.21
N SER A 53 4.36 -0.73 12.99
CA SER A 53 4.44 -2.17 12.76
C SER A 53 5.85 -2.68 13.03
N GLN A 54 5.94 -3.85 13.67
CA GLN A 54 7.23 -4.47 13.96
C GLN A 54 7.99 -4.87 12.68
N THR A 55 7.25 -5.23 11.64
CA THR A 55 7.77 -5.66 10.34
C THR A 55 7.09 -4.89 9.22
N PRO A 56 7.66 -4.87 8.01
CA PRO A 56 6.92 -4.52 6.81
C PRO A 56 5.65 -5.36 6.69
N ILE A 57 4.61 -4.78 6.10
CA ILE A 57 3.33 -5.47 5.90
C ILE A 57 3.54 -6.65 4.94
N THR A 58 3.08 -7.83 5.34
CA THR A 58 3.20 -9.04 4.51
C THR A 58 2.06 -9.14 3.51
N GLN A 59 2.28 -9.87 2.40
CA GLN A 59 1.22 -10.12 1.42
C GLN A 59 -0.02 -10.81 2.04
N ALA A 60 0.19 -11.69 3.03
CA ALA A 60 -0.92 -12.33 3.75
C ALA A 60 -1.75 -11.33 4.57
N GLN A 61 -1.10 -10.35 5.19
CA GLN A 61 -1.79 -9.27 5.92
C GLN A 61 -2.51 -8.32 4.95
N TRP A 62 -1.90 -7.97 3.82
CA TRP A 62 -2.53 -7.13 2.81
C TRP A 62 -3.77 -7.78 2.20
N ARG A 63 -3.69 -9.06 1.80
CA ARG A 63 -4.84 -9.82 1.27
C ARG A 63 -5.99 -9.88 2.27
N ALA A 64 -5.69 -10.13 3.55
CA ALA A 64 -6.71 -10.14 4.59
C ALA A 64 -7.52 -8.83 4.69
N VAL A 65 -6.91 -7.68 4.37
CA VAL A 65 -7.60 -6.38 4.32
C VAL A 65 -8.28 -6.16 2.97
N ALA A 66 -7.63 -6.52 1.87
CA ALA A 66 -8.17 -6.38 0.52
C ALA A 66 -9.42 -7.24 0.30
N ASP A 67 -9.39 -8.50 0.72
CA ASP A 67 -10.50 -9.44 0.60
C ASP A 67 -11.71 -8.98 1.41
N PHE A 68 -11.48 -8.44 2.62
CA PHE A 68 -12.54 -7.83 3.42
C PHE A 68 -13.28 -6.71 2.67
N TRP A 69 -12.54 -5.87 1.93
CA TRP A 69 -13.14 -4.82 1.11
C TRP A 69 -13.93 -5.38 -0.07
N LEU A 70 -13.39 -6.38 -0.76
CA LEU A 70 -14.06 -7.03 -1.90
C LEU A 70 -15.36 -7.72 -1.46
N GLU A 71 -15.35 -8.42 -0.32
CA GLU A 71 -16.56 -9.03 0.24
C GLU A 71 -17.63 -7.98 0.56
N LYS A 72 -17.23 -6.86 1.16
CA LYS A 72 -18.17 -5.78 1.50
C LYS A 72 -18.78 -5.14 0.26
N GLN A 73 -17.99 -4.90 -0.79
CA GLN A 73 -18.49 -4.40 -2.08
C GLN A 73 -19.43 -5.40 -2.75
N ARG A 74 -19.06 -6.68 -2.76
CA ARG A 74 -19.90 -7.74 -3.33
C ARG A 74 -21.24 -7.85 -2.61
N ARG A 75 -21.25 -7.80 -1.28
CA ARG A 75 -22.51 -7.77 -0.49
C ARG A 75 -23.38 -6.58 -0.85
N MET A 76 -22.79 -5.41 -1.05
CA MET A 76 -23.53 -4.21 -1.45
C MET A 76 -24.17 -4.38 -2.84
N ILE A 77 -23.43 -4.91 -3.81
CA ILE A 77 -23.95 -5.18 -5.16
C ILE A 77 -25.02 -6.28 -5.11
N ASP A 78 -24.81 -7.35 -4.35
CA ASP A 78 -25.78 -8.43 -4.20
C ASP A 78 -27.07 -7.92 -3.53
N GLN A 79 -26.98 -7.01 -2.54
CA GLN A 79 -28.16 -6.38 -1.94
C GLN A 79 -28.94 -5.51 -2.94
N LEU A 80 -28.25 -4.74 -3.78
CA LEU A 80 -28.91 -3.97 -4.84
C LEU A 80 -29.62 -4.88 -5.85
N ASN A 81 -28.99 -5.98 -6.27
CA ASN A 81 -29.57 -6.93 -7.21
C ASN A 81 -30.82 -7.64 -6.64
N VAL A 82 -30.82 -7.95 -5.33
CA VAL A 82 -31.99 -8.51 -4.64
C VAL A 82 -33.14 -7.52 -4.61
N CYS A 83 -32.88 -6.25 -4.30
CA CYS A 83 -33.92 -5.20 -4.25
C CYS A 83 -34.50 -4.85 -5.64
N LEU A 84 -33.69 -4.95 -6.71
CA LEU A 84 -34.11 -4.64 -8.08
C LEU A 84 -34.74 -5.84 -8.81
N GLY A 85 -34.88 -7.00 -8.17
CA GLY A 85 -35.48 -8.20 -8.77
C GLY A 85 -34.68 -8.80 -9.94
N MET A 86 -33.41 -8.44 -10.09
CA MET A 86 -32.52 -8.95 -11.13
C MET A 86 -31.93 -10.30 -10.70
N GLN A 87 -32.59 -11.40 -11.05
CA GLN A 87 -32.02 -12.74 -10.84
C GLN A 87 -30.88 -12.99 -11.84
N ARG A 88 -29.68 -13.28 -11.30
CA ARG A 88 -28.45 -13.53 -12.06
C ARG A 88 -28.63 -14.79 -12.94
N LEU A 89 -28.47 -14.67 -14.27
CA LEU A 89 -28.31 -15.83 -15.16
C LEU A 89 -26.94 -16.47 -14.91
N THR A 90 -26.79 -17.29 -13.88
CA THR A 90 -25.63 -18.19 -13.78
C THR A 90 -25.91 -19.43 -14.62
N SER A 91 -25.70 -19.32 -15.92
CA SER A 91 -25.61 -20.48 -16.80
C SER A 91 -24.64 -20.19 -17.94
N ALA A 92 -23.36 -20.47 -17.69
CA ALA A 92 -22.47 -21.04 -18.69
C ALA A 92 -21.27 -21.64 -17.96
N LYS A 93 -21.02 -22.90 -18.30
CA LYS A 93 -19.92 -23.75 -17.83
C LYS A 93 -18.55 -23.09 -18.08
N GLY A 94 -17.61 -23.32 -17.15
CA GLY A 94 -16.20 -23.51 -17.47
C GLY A 94 -15.29 -22.29 -17.39
N LEU A 95 -14.80 -21.97 -16.19
CA LEU A 95 -13.39 -21.67 -15.97
C LEU A 95 -13.07 -22.13 -14.53
N ASP A 96 -12.63 -23.38 -14.40
CA ASP A 96 -12.03 -23.88 -13.17
C ASP A 96 -10.70 -23.13 -13.00
N VAL A 97 -10.68 -22.15 -12.11
CA VAL A 97 -9.43 -21.65 -11.52
C VAL A 97 -9.36 -22.28 -10.14
N SER A 98 -8.50 -23.30 -10.02
CA SER A 98 -8.26 -24.01 -8.78
C SER A 98 -7.78 -23.02 -7.69
N PRO A 99 -8.29 -23.10 -6.45
CA PRO A 99 -7.81 -22.25 -5.35
C PRO A 99 -6.35 -22.49 -4.98
N ASP A 100 -5.76 -23.59 -5.45
CA ASP A 100 -4.37 -23.99 -5.16
C ASP A 100 -3.36 -23.47 -6.18
N GLU A 101 -3.79 -22.70 -7.19
CA GLU A 101 -2.86 -22.07 -8.13
C GLU A 101 -2.20 -20.85 -7.46
N VAL A 102 -1.14 -21.13 -6.71
CA VAL A 102 -0.14 -20.15 -6.31
C VAL A 102 0.34 -19.48 -7.59
N ILE A 103 -0.15 -18.27 -7.88
CA ILE A 103 0.45 -17.42 -8.90
C ILE A 103 1.89 -17.21 -8.45
N PRO A 104 2.89 -17.83 -9.10
CA PRO A 104 4.26 -17.63 -8.69
C PRO A 104 4.59 -16.19 -9.05
N CYS A 105 5.13 -15.42 -8.11
CA CYS A 105 5.90 -14.24 -8.45
C CYS A 105 7.09 -14.72 -9.29
N GLN A 106 6.90 -14.86 -10.59
CA GLN A 106 7.96 -15.05 -11.56
C GLN A 106 8.73 -13.74 -11.56
N VAL A 107 9.73 -13.65 -10.69
CA VAL A 107 10.80 -12.67 -10.82
C VAL A 107 11.51 -13.04 -12.11
N LYS A 108 11.16 -12.37 -13.21
CA LYS A 108 11.88 -12.52 -14.48
C LYS A 108 13.36 -12.20 -14.20
N PRO A 109 14.30 -13.10 -14.50
CA PRO A 109 15.71 -12.84 -14.26
C PRO A 109 16.17 -11.69 -15.14
N SER A 110 16.93 -10.78 -14.51
CA SER A 110 17.76 -9.70 -15.07
C SER A 110 17.74 -9.55 -16.59
N GLY A 111 16.87 -8.67 -17.07
CA GLY A 111 16.94 -8.07 -18.39
C GLY A 111 16.29 -6.69 -18.30
N SER A 112 17.07 -5.65 -18.56
CA SER A 112 16.71 -4.22 -18.70
C SER A 112 15.30 -3.83 -18.22
N MET A 113 15.23 -2.97 -17.18
CA MET A 113 14.02 -2.24 -16.80
C MET A 113 13.24 -1.82 -18.06
N PRO A 114 12.01 -2.27 -18.28
CA PRO A 114 11.21 -1.74 -19.36
C PRO A 114 11.06 -0.24 -19.10
N ALA A 115 11.34 0.57 -20.13
CA ALA A 115 11.13 2.00 -20.04
C ALA A 115 9.69 2.25 -19.54
N TRP A 116 9.56 2.98 -18.43
CA TRP A 116 8.27 3.47 -17.98
C TRP A 116 7.63 4.22 -19.15
N PRO A 117 6.34 3.98 -19.48
CA PRO A 117 5.68 4.83 -20.46
C PRO A 117 5.78 6.26 -19.95
N GLU A 118 6.35 7.15 -20.78
CA GLU A 118 6.41 8.58 -20.47
C GLU A 118 4.99 9.02 -20.13
N LEU A 119 4.80 9.43 -18.86
CA LEU A 119 3.59 10.13 -18.47
C LEU A 119 3.47 11.33 -19.42
N PRO A 120 2.31 11.58 -20.03
CA PRO A 120 2.14 12.76 -20.87
C PRO A 120 2.56 13.97 -20.04
N SER A 121 3.47 14.77 -20.61
CA SER A 121 3.98 15.99 -19.99
C SER A 121 2.83 16.75 -19.34
N PRO A 122 2.97 17.22 -18.09
CA PRO A 122 1.93 18.03 -17.48
C PRO A 122 1.63 19.19 -18.42
N MET A 123 0.34 19.37 -18.76
CA MET A 123 -0.15 20.57 -19.42
C MET A 123 0.56 21.76 -18.80
N GLN A 124 1.33 22.49 -19.61
CA GLN A 124 1.93 23.74 -19.19
C GLN A 124 0.77 24.63 -18.74
N SER A 125 0.61 24.79 -17.43
CA SER A 125 -0.19 25.87 -16.89
C SER A 125 0.59 27.14 -17.23
N GLU A 126 0.21 27.80 -18.31
CA GLU A 126 0.59 29.19 -18.53
C GLU A 126 0.16 29.95 -17.27
N ASN A 127 1.14 30.35 -16.46
CA ASN A 127 0.93 31.25 -15.34
C ASN A 127 1.26 32.66 -15.85
N PRO A 128 0.26 33.50 -16.18
CA PRO A 128 0.54 34.85 -16.60
C PRO A 128 0.79 35.70 -15.36
N SER A 129 1.99 36.29 -15.31
CA SER A 129 2.28 37.55 -14.63
C SER A 129 2.30 37.53 -13.10
N MET A 130 3.49 37.34 -12.53
CA MET A 130 3.94 38.13 -11.39
C MET A 130 5.35 38.65 -11.69
N GLN A 131 5.41 39.91 -12.10
CA GLN A 131 6.65 40.67 -12.21
C GLN A 131 7.10 41.08 -10.80
N VAL A 132 8.40 40.94 -10.54
CA VAL A 132 9.14 41.64 -9.48
C VAL A 132 10.28 42.39 -10.13
#